data_AF-E4YSZ5-F1
#
_entry.id   AF-E4YSZ5-F1
#
_cell.length_a   1.000
_cell.length_b   1.000
_cell.length_c   1.000
_cell.angle_alpha   90.00
_cell.angle_beta   90.00
_cell.angle_gamma   90.00
#
_symmetry.space_group_name_H-M   'P 1'
#
loop_
_entity.id
_entity.type
_entity.pdbx_description
1 polymer ?
#
loop_
_entity_poly.entity_id
_entity_poly.type
_entity_poly.pdbx_seq_one_letter_code
_entity_poly.pdbx_strand_id
1 'polypeptide(L)'
;MAPQAFKSNEIRRRFLSHRSISEVHEEDFNSQQNLYSSGSNLPDYEKGKTKVCHESRPSLMSSASNWENYSGFINLLKVILLFANAKLFVENLLTFGYRIHVLPSFWGLVKDPMHWTNTWIFIEINIFAMVSLHIERLMAQGVLSKSTGKIAHVINCLLIVVAPSIQILLAPEMPIPSFISLIISIVFFLKMWSYSQANRWYSAKSAAMTTENVKQNKKRKRRMSMPSTTADDKQVEMMYPNNLTTANLYYFILAPTLCYEMEYPRTEKVRPYFLFKRLFETLFLFWLMIALIQQWLMPHLDQ
;
A
#
# COMPACT_ATOMS: atom_id res chain seq x y z
N MET A 1 -20.15 29.55 18.14
CA MET A 1 -20.74 28.49 17.31
C MET A 1 -21.20 29.07 15.96
N ALA A 2 -20.27 29.67 15.19
CA ALA A 2 -20.59 30.44 13.97
C ALA A 2 -19.56 30.41 12.80
N PRO A 3 -18.49 29.57 12.74
CA PRO A 3 -17.58 29.59 11.58
C PRO A 3 -17.91 28.58 10.45
N GLN A 4 -18.84 27.64 10.65
CA GLN A 4 -19.13 26.60 9.63
C GLN A 4 -20.15 27.02 8.56
N ALA A 5 -21.03 27.99 8.85
CA ALA A 5 -22.05 28.44 7.90
C ALA A 5 -21.48 29.33 6.77
N PHE A 6 -20.41 30.10 7.05
CA PHE A 6 -19.81 31.02 6.09
C PHE A 6 -19.07 30.28 4.96
N LYS A 7 -18.34 29.20 5.31
CA LYS A 7 -17.58 28.39 4.35
C LYS A 7 -18.47 27.58 3.40
N SER A 8 -19.65 27.14 3.88
CA SER A 8 -20.64 26.41 3.07
C SER A 8 -21.28 27.31 2.00
N ASN A 9 -21.57 28.57 2.35
CA ASN A 9 -22.14 29.54 1.40
C ASN A 9 -21.15 29.98 0.32
N GLU A 10 -19.85 30.04 0.65
CA GLU A 10 -18.79 30.38 -0.31
C GLU A 10 -18.55 29.25 -1.32
N ILE A 11 -18.57 27.99 -0.86
CA ILE A 11 -18.51 26.82 -1.73
C ILE A 11 -19.74 26.77 -2.64
N ARG A 12 -20.94 27.03 -2.10
CA ARG A 12 -22.18 27.07 -2.88
C ARG A 12 -22.17 28.17 -3.96
N ARG A 13 -21.59 29.35 -3.66
CA ARG A 13 -21.40 30.42 -4.66
C ARG A 13 -20.40 30.04 -5.75
N ARG A 14 -19.31 29.36 -5.42
CA ARG A 14 -18.34 28.86 -6.43
C ARG A 14 -18.94 27.78 -7.33
N PHE A 15 -19.77 26.89 -6.78
CA PHE A 15 -20.50 25.89 -7.57
C PHE A 15 -21.54 26.52 -8.50
N LEU A 16 -22.26 27.54 -8.05
CA LEU A 16 -23.22 28.28 -8.88
C LEU A 16 -22.52 29.10 -9.97
N SER A 17 -21.35 29.69 -9.67
CA SER A 17 -20.50 30.39 -10.65
C SER A 17 -19.92 29.43 -11.70
N HIS A 18 -19.48 28.23 -11.30
CA HIS A 18 -19.04 27.23 -12.27
C HIS A 18 -20.19 26.73 -13.14
N ARG A 19 -21.38 26.54 -12.57
CA ARG A 19 -22.58 26.14 -13.31
C ARG A 19 -23.03 27.21 -14.30
N SER A 20 -23.01 28.49 -13.92
CA SER A 20 -23.32 29.59 -14.84
C SER A 20 -22.27 29.74 -15.95
N ILE A 21 -20.99 29.47 -15.66
CA ILE A 21 -19.94 29.49 -16.71
C ILE A 21 -20.10 28.30 -17.66
N SER A 22 -20.50 27.12 -17.16
CA SER A 22 -20.82 25.96 -18.00
C SER A 22 -22.06 26.19 -18.86
N GLU A 23 -23.13 26.77 -18.31
CA GLU A 23 -24.37 27.08 -19.04
C GLU A 23 -24.13 28.19 -20.09
N VAL A 24 -23.29 29.19 -19.82
CA VAL A 24 -22.87 30.20 -20.81
C VAL A 24 -22.00 29.59 -21.91
N HIS A 25 -21.09 28.66 -21.58
CA HIS A 25 -20.30 27.95 -22.59
C HIS A 25 -21.17 27.00 -23.45
N GLU A 26 -22.24 26.45 -22.89
CA GLU A 26 -23.19 25.57 -23.58
C GLU A 26 -24.15 26.36 -24.48
N GLU A 27 -24.55 27.58 -24.08
CA GLU A 27 -25.27 28.54 -24.93
C GLU A 27 -24.38 29.10 -26.05
N ASP A 28 -23.11 29.43 -25.80
CA ASP A 28 -22.18 29.88 -26.84
C ASP A 28 -21.85 28.75 -27.85
N PHE A 29 -21.80 27.50 -27.39
CA PHE A 29 -21.59 26.32 -28.25
C PHE A 29 -22.82 26.01 -29.12
N ASN A 30 -24.04 26.10 -28.57
CA ASN A 30 -25.29 25.98 -29.33
C ASN A 30 -25.50 27.17 -30.29
N SER A 31 -25.07 28.37 -29.90
CA SER A 31 -25.12 29.57 -30.75
C SER A 31 -24.16 29.48 -31.93
N GLN A 32 -22.96 28.92 -31.72
CA GLN A 32 -22.01 28.63 -32.79
C GLN A 32 -22.50 27.48 -33.70
N GLN A 33 -23.11 26.42 -33.15
CA GLN A 33 -23.75 25.37 -33.97
C GLN A 33 -24.89 25.90 -34.86
N ASN A 34 -25.66 26.87 -34.37
CA ASN A 34 -26.73 27.51 -35.15
C ASN A 34 -26.22 28.57 -36.14
N LEU A 35 -25.01 29.10 -35.98
CA LEU A 35 -24.40 30.03 -36.94
C LEU A 35 -23.70 29.33 -38.11
N TYR A 36 -23.21 28.10 -37.92
CA TYR A 36 -22.58 27.30 -38.98
C TYR A 36 -23.56 26.41 -39.76
N SER A 37 -24.83 26.34 -39.36
CA SER A 37 -25.89 25.64 -40.10
C SER A 37 -26.54 26.50 -41.20
N SER A 38 -26.13 27.76 -41.34
CA SER A 38 -26.64 28.67 -42.36
C SER A 38 -25.51 29.20 -43.24
N GLY A 39 -25.37 28.62 -44.43
CA GLY A 39 -24.60 29.22 -45.52
C GLY A 39 -23.25 28.58 -45.84
N SER A 40 -23.28 27.42 -46.50
CA SER A 40 -22.42 27.22 -47.68
C SER A 40 -23.15 26.28 -48.65
N ASN A 41 -23.62 26.83 -49.78
CA ASN A 41 -24.12 26.06 -50.90
C ASN A 41 -22.93 25.34 -51.56
N LEU A 42 -22.50 24.21 -50.98
CA LEU A 42 -21.61 23.26 -51.64
C LEU A 42 -22.45 22.44 -52.65
N PRO A 43 -21.93 22.17 -53.86
CA PRO A 43 -22.65 21.38 -54.85
C PRO A 43 -22.97 19.99 -54.31
N ASP A 44 -24.23 19.57 -54.47
CA ASP A 44 -24.80 18.34 -53.93
C ASP A 44 -24.25 17.11 -54.71
N TYR A 45 -23.06 16.64 -54.33
CA TYR A 45 -22.52 15.37 -54.84
C TYR A 45 -23.31 14.22 -54.20
N GLU A 46 -24.22 13.62 -54.98
CA GLU A 46 -24.97 12.37 -54.71
C GLU A 46 -24.92 11.86 -53.24
N LYS A 47 -25.70 12.49 -52.36
CA LYS A 47 -25.93 12.06 -50.96
C LYS A 47 -26.37 10.61 -50.78
N GLY A 48 -26.85 9.96 -51.85
CA GLY A 48 -27.36 8.59 -51.83
C GLY A 48 -26.31 7.48 -52.03
N LYS A 49 -25.10 7.80 -52.51
CA LYS A 49 -24.07 6.77 -52.84
C LYS A 49 -22.81 6.84 -51.99
N THR A 50 -22.65 7.88 -51.17
CA THR A 50 -21.47 8.04 -50.32
C THR A 50 -21.81 7.75 -48.85
N LYS A 51 -21.19 6.71 -48.30
CA LYS A 51 -21.29 6.43 -46.87
C LYS A 51 -20.59 7.56 -46.11
N VAL A 52 -21.34 8.33 -45.32
CA VAL A 52 -20.78 9.41 -44.48
C VAL A 52 -19.74 8.80 -43.55
N CYS A 53 -18.48 9.16 -43.75
CA CYS A 53 -17.32 8.65 -43.01
C CYS A 53 -16.87 9.57 -41.87
N HIS A 54 -17.37 10.80 -41.85
CA HIS A 54 -17.02 11.81 -40.85
C HIS A 54 -18.12 11.95 -39.81
N GLU A 55 -17.74 11.85 -38.54
CA GLU A 55 -18.61 12.03 -37.38
C GLU A 55 -18.01 13.14 -36.51
N SER A 56 -18.83 14.10 -36.07
CA SER A 56 -18.37 15.12 -35.15
C SER A 56 -18.07 14.47 -33.79
N ARG A 57 -16.79 14.36 -33.46
CA ARG A 57 -16.31 13.84 -32.19
C ARG A 57 -15.30 14.82 -31.59
N PRO A 58 -15.35 15.08 -30.27
CA PRO A 58 -14.31 15.86 -29.63
C PRO A 58 -12.97 15.13 -29.77
N SER A 59 -11.87 15.89 -29.94
CA SER A 59 -10.52 15.34 -29.96
C SER A 59 -10.25 14.53 -28.69
N LEU A 60 -9.55 13.40 -28.80
CA LEU A 60 -9.25 12.49 -27.67
C LEU A 60 -8.44 13.14 -26.53
N MET A 61 -7.75 14.24 -26.81
CA MET A 61 -6.99 15.02 -25.81
C MET A 61 -7.75 16.28 -25.36
N SER A 62 -8.98 16.46 -25.83
CA SER A 62 -9.84 17.55 -25.36
C SER A 62 -10.44 17.18 -24.02
N SER A 63 -10.55 18.16 -23.13
CA SER A 63 -11.20 18.01 -21.81
C SER A 63 -12.67 17.58 -21.92
N ALA A 64 -13.30 17.77 -23.09
CA ALA A 64 -14.66 17.32 -23.38
C ALA A 64 -14.74 15.83 -23.78
N SER A 65 -13.61 15.17 -24.00
CA SER A 65 -13.55 13.74 -24.33
C SER A 65 -13.31 12.91 -23.07
N ASN A 66 -14.18 11.94 -22.81
CA ASN A 66 -14.06 10.99 -21.68
C ASN A 66 -13.02 9.90 -21.96
N TRP A 67 -11.85 10.27 -22.50
CA TRP A 67 -10.80 9.31 -22.84
C TRP A 67 -9.84 9.11 -21.65
N GLU A 68 -9.80 7.87 -21.15
CA GLU A 68 -9.04 7.51 -19.93
C GLU A 68 -7.86 6.56 -20.19
N ASN A 69 -7.68 6.06 -21.42
CA ASN A 69 -6.67 5.02 -21.70
C ASN A 69 -5.32 5.59 -22.18
N TYR A 70 -4.54 6.11 -21.23
CA TYR A 70 -3.19 6.64 -21.48
C TYR A 70 -2.07 5.58 -21.38
N SER A 71 -2.41 4.29 -21.42
CA SER A 71 -1.44 3.20 -21.26
C SER A 71 -0.29 3.26 -22.27
N GLY A 72 -0.57 3.73 -23.50
CA GLY A 72 0.42 3.93 -24.55
C GLY A 72 1.48 4.97 -24.19
N PHE A 73 1.08 6.09 -23.58
CA PHE A 73 2.00 7.13 -23.11
C PHE A 73 2.91 6.63 -22.00
N ILE A 74 2.39 5.83 -21.06
CA ILE A 74 3.19 5.23 -19.99
C ILE A 74 4.22 4.26 -20.56
N ASN A 75 3.84 3.45 -21.56
CA ASN A 75 4.78 2.55 -22.22
C ASN A 75 5.84 3.32 -23.01
N LEU A 76 5.46 4.40 -23.70
CA LEU A 76 6.41 5.29 -24.36
C LEU A 76 7.40 5.91 -23.36
N LEU A 77 6.93 6.39 -22.21
CA LEU A 77 7.78 6.95 -21.17
C LEU A 77 8.79 5.91 -20.64
N LYS A 78 8.37 4.66 -20.42
CA LYS A 78 9.27 3.57 -20.02
C LYS A 78 10.34 3.31 -21.08
N VAL A 79 9.96 3.30 -22.35
CA VAL A 79 10.89 3.09 -23.48
C VAL A 79 11.90 4.24 -23.56
N ILE A 80 11.44 5.49 -23.49
CA ILE A 80 12.31 6.68 -23.49
C ILE A 80 13.25 6.63 -22.29
N LEU A 81 12.74 6.35 -21.09
CA LEU A 81 13.55 6.25 -19.87
C LEU A 81 14.64 5.18 -20.01
N LEU A 82 14.30 4.01 -20.56
CA LEU A 82 15.24 2.94 -20.79
C LEU A 82 16.32 3.35 -21.80
N PHE A 83 15.95 3.83 -22.99
CA PHE A 83 16.92 4.15 -24.04
C PHE A 83 17.78 5.37 -23.73
N ALA A 84 17.21 6.42 -23.12
CA ALA A 84 17.95 7.62 -22.75
C ALA A 84 19.03 7.32 -21.70
N ASN A 85 18.75 6.40 -20.78
CA ASN A 85 19.68 6.03 -19.70
C ASN A 85 20.43 4.72 -19.97
N ALA A 86 20.17 4.01 -21.08
CA ALA A 86 20.81 2.73 -21.39
C ALA A 86 22.32 2.87 -21.57
N LYS A 87 22.77 3.92 -22.27
CA LYS A 87 24.19 4.21 -22.43
C LYS A 87 24.85 4.42 -21.08
N LEU A 88 24.27 5.28 -20.23
CA LEU A 88 24.78 5.55 -18.90
C LEU A 88 24.76 4.31 -18.00
N PHE A 89 23.71 3.48 -18.13
CA PHE A 89 23.59 2.22 -17.40
C PHE A 89 24.70 1.25 -17.77
N VAL A 90 24.95 1.07 -19.06
CA VAL A 90 26.02 0.20 -19.55
C VAL A 90 27.39 0.76 -19.17
N GLU A 91 27.61 2.07 -19.33
CA GLU A 91 28.86 2.72 -18.93
C GLU A 91 29.12 2.59 -17.44
N ASN A 92 28.13 2.80 -16.57
CA ASN A 92 28.29 2.60 -15.13
C ASN A 92 28.43 1.12 -14.77
N LEU A 93 27.71 0.21 -15.43
CA LEU A 93 27.84 -1.23 -15.21
C LEU A 93 29.23 -1.75 -15.62
N LEU A 94 29.84 -1.19 -16.66
CA LEU A 94 31.18 -1.54 -17.12
C LEU A 94 32.28 -0.84 -16.30
N THR A 95 32.11 0.45 -15.98
CA THR A 95 33.09 1.26 -15.26
C THR A 95 33.14 0.91 -13.78
N PHE A 96 31.97 0.83 -13.12
CA PHE A 96 31.89 0.42 -11.73
C PHE A 96 31.85 -1.10 -11.57
N GLY A 97 31.48 -1.86 -12.61
CA GLY A 97 31.48 -3.32 -12.56
C GLY A 97 30.57 -3.89 -11.46
N TYR A 98 30.62 -5.20 -11.28
CA TYR A 98 30.21 -5.86 -10.03
C TYR A 98 31.22 -5.53 -8.89
N ARG A 99 31.59 -4.26 -8.69
CA ARG A 99 32.37 -3.80 -7.53
C ARG A 99 31.51 -3.08 -6.50
N ILE A 100 30.22 -3.40 -6.46
CA ILE A 100 29.53 -3.35 -5.18
C ILE A 100 30.17 -4.45 -4.33
N HIS A 101 31.21 -4.10 -3.58
CA HIS A 101 31.79 -4.95 -2.54
C HIS A 101 30.81 -5.07 -1.36
N VAL A 102 29.56 -5.47 -1.62
CA VAL A 102 28.57 -5.76 -0.57
C VAL A 102 29.05 -6.89 0.32
N LEU A 103 29.78 -7.87 -0.20
CA LEU A 103 30.26 -9.01 0.59
C LEU A 103 31.30 -8.58 1.65
N PRO A 104 32.37 -7.83 1.32
CA PRO A 104 33.30 -7.30 2.32
C PRO A 104 32.68 -6.27 3.26
N SER A 105 31.78 -5.40 2.78
CA SER A 105 31.06 -4.45 3.65
C SER A 105 30.09 -5.17 4.60
N PHE A 106 29.46 -6.26 4.18
CA PHE A 106 28.65 -7.14 5.03
C PHE A 106 29.54 -7.87 6.06
N TRP A 107 30.73 -8.34 5.66
CA TRP A 107 31.68 -8.98 6.58
C TRP A 107 32.30 -7.99 7.57
N GLY A 108 32.59 -6.76 7.15
CA GLY A 108 33.04 -5.65 8.00
C GLY A 108 31.94 -5.19 8.96
N LEU A 109 30.69 -5.12 8.48
CA LEU A 109 29.52 -4.89 9.32
C LEU A 109 29.42 -5.96 10.42
N VAL A 110 29.75 -7.23 10.16
CA VAL A 110 29.73 -8.33 11.16
C VAL A 110 30.99 -8.37 12.05
N LYS A 111 32.00 -7.52 11.85
CA LYS A 111 33.25 -7.58 12.61
C LYS A 111 33.41 -6.48 13.66
N ASP A 112 32.71 -5.34 13.50
CA ASP A 112 32.77 -4.19 14.41
C ASP A 112 31.51 -4.09 15.29
N PRO A 113 31.55 -4.48 16.58
CA PRO A 113 30.37 -4.55 17.46
C PRO A 113 29.70 -3.18 17.74
N MET A 114 30.39 -2.07 17.50
CA MET A 114 29.89 -0.72 17.77
C MET A 114 29.09 -0.11 16.60
N HIS A 115 29.17 -0.66 15.39
CA HIS A 115 28.37 -0.25 14.22
C HIS A 115 27.07 -1.08 14.08
N TRP A 116 26.72 -1.84 15.12
CA TRP A 116 25.62 -2.81 15.13
C TRP A 116 24.29 -2.23 15.58
N THR A 117 24.14 -0.93 15.81
CA THR A 117 22.87 -0.37 16.33
C THR A 117 21.72 -0.71 15.39
N ASN A 118 21.92 -0.59 14.08
CA ASN A 118 20.92 -1.02 13.10
C ASN A 118 20.63 -2.53 13.15
N THR A 119 21.64 -3.39 13.25
CA THR A 119 21.44 -4.85 13.38
C THR A 119 20.76 -5.23 14.70
N TRP A 120 21.04 -4.48 15.77
CA TRP A 120 20.43 -4.63 17.07
C TRP A 120 18.94 -4.28 17.02
N ILE A 121 18.59 -3.17 16.35
CA ILE A 121 17.19 -2.78 16.09
C ILE A 121 16.44 -3.90 15.36
N PHE A 122 17.04 -4.55 14.35
CA PHE A 122 16.41 -5.67 13.66
C PHE A 122 16.13 -6.87 14.59
N ILE A 123 17.09 -7.22 15.44
CA ILE A 123 16.93 -8.31 16.41
C ILE A 123 15.86 -7.94 17.44
N GLU A 124 15.90 -6.72 17.96
CA GLU A 124 14.95 -6.20 18.94
C GLU A 124 13.51 -6.18 18.42
N ILE A 125 13.30 -5.76 17.17
CA ILE A 125 11.99 -5.78 16.50
C ILE A 125 11.42 -7.22 16.49
N ASN A 126 12.24 -8.23 16.20
CA ASN A 126 11.81 -9.63 16.24
C ASN A 126 11.43 -10.09 17.65
N ILE A 127 12.17 -9.65 18.67
CA ILE A 127 11.84 -9.92 20.08
C ILE A 127 10.46 -9.31 20.40
N PHE A 128 10.20 -8.05 20.02
CA PHE A 128 8.91 -7.42 20.26
C PHE A 128 7.74 -8.09 19.50
N ALA A 129 7.99 -8.66 18.31
CA ALA A 129 7.02 -9.54 17.63
C ALA A 129 6.63 -10.72 18.51
N MET A 130 7.64 -11.43 19.00
CA MET A 130 7.43 -12.61 19.83
C MET A 130 6.74 -12.25 21.14
N VAL A 131 7.11 -11.14 21.78
CA VAL A 131 6.41 -10.63 22.97
C VAL A 131 4.93 -10.38 22.67
N SER A 132 4.61 -9.75 21.55
CA SER A 132 3.22 -9.52 21.12
C SER A 132 2.44 -10.84 20.99
N LEU A 133 3.03 -11.88 20.39
CA LEU A 133 2.43 -13.22 20.31
C LEU A 133 2.19 -13.84 21.69
N HIS A 134 3.17 -13.73 22.59
CA HIS A 134 3.07 -14.31 23.92
C HIS A 134 1.98 -13.62 24.74
N ILE A 135 1.82 -12.30 24.64
CA ILE A 135 0.72 -11.58 25.29
C ILE A 135 -0.64 -12.10 24.79
N GLU A 136 -0.79 -12.29 23.47
CA GLU A 136 -2.03 -12.85 22.90
C GLU A 136 -2.30 -14.29 23.36
N ARG A 137 -1.26 -15.14 23.45
CA ARG A 137 -1.39 -16.50 23.96
C ARG A 137 -1.82 -16.52 25.43
N LEU A 138 -1.25 -15.65 26.26
CA LEU A 138 -1.61 -15.53 27.67
C LEU A 138 -3.05 -15.01 27.86
N MET A 139 -3.51 -14.12 26.98
CA MET A 139 -4.91 -13.67 26.96
C MET A 139 -5.86 -14.78 26.48
N ALA A 140 -5.46 -15.59 25.49
CA ALA A 140 -6.25 -16.71 24.99
C ALA A 140 -6.43 -17.83 26.03
N GLN A 141 -5.40 -18.11 26.82
CA GLN A 141 -5.44 -19.09 27.91
C GLN A 141 -6.20 -18.59 29.15
N GLY A 142 -6.60 -17.31 29.19
CA GLY A 142 -7.33 -16.72 30.31
C GLY A 142 -6.48 -16.40 31.54
N VAL A 143 -5.15 -16.55 31.46
CA VAL A 143 -4.22 -16.18 32.54
C VAL A 143 -4.17 -14.66 32.72
N LEU A 144 -4.26 -13.92 31.62
CA LEU A 144 -4.17 -12.46 31.63
C LEU A 144 -5.55 -11.81 31.48
N SER A 145 -5.87 -10.85 32.38
CA SER A 145 -7.08 -10.05 32.28
C SER A 145 -7.11 -9.19 31.01
N LYS A 146 -8.29 -8.98 30.43
CA LYS A 146 -8.49 -8.19 29.21
C LYS A 146 -7.95 -6.76 29.33
N SER A 147 -8.05 -6.14 30.50
CA SER A 147 -7.54 -4.77 30.71
C SER A 147 -6.01 -4.74 30.78
N THR A 148 -5.41 -5.69 31.50
CA THR A 148 -3.95 -5.81 31.64
C THR A 148 -3.29 -6.14 30.31
N GLY A 149 -3.87 -7.06 29.53
CA GLY A 149 -3.37 -7.37 28.19
C GLY A 149 -3.44 -6.18 27.24
N LYS A 150 -4.48 -5.33 27.36
CA LYS A 150 -4.56 -4.09 26.58
C LYS A 150 -3.40 -3.15 26.88
N ILE A 151 -3.11 -2.94 28.15
CA ILE A 151 -2.02 -2.07 28.61
C ILE A 151 -0.67 -2.64 28.18
N ALA A 152 -0.46 -3.95 28.35
CA ALA A 152 0.78 -4.63 27.93
C ALA A 152 1.05 -4.45 26.42
N HIS A 153 0.04 -4.59 25.56
CA HIS A 153 0.18 -4.33 24.12
C HIS A 153 0.49 -2.86 23.80
N VAL A 154 -0.14 -1.91 24.48
CA VAL A 154 0.13 -0.47 24.28
C VAL A 154 1.58 -0.16 24.66
N ILE A 155 2.06 -0.69 25.79
CA ILE A 155 3.46 -0.55 26.22
C ILE A 155 4.40 -1.19 25.20
N ASN A 156 4.12 -2.41 24.74
CA ASN A 156 4.94 -3.09 23.72
C ASN A 156 5.00 -2.27 22.41
N CYS A 157 3.88 -1.72 21.95
CA CYS A 157 3.84 -0.88 20.76
C CYS A 157 4.59 0.44 20.94
N LEU A 158 4.51 1.04 22.13
CA LEU A 158 5.28 2.25 22.45
C LEU A 158 6.78 1.96 22.43
N LEU A 159 7.22 0.85 23.03
CA LEU A 159 8.62 0.43 23.04
C LEU A 159 9.18 0.19 21.64
N ILE A 160 8.41 -0.40 20.73
CA ILE A 160 8.81 -0.61 19.32
C ILE A 160 9.21 0.70 18.63
N VAL A 161 8.62 1.84 18.99
CA VAL A 161 8.92 3.14 18.37
C VAL A 161 9.99 3.89 19.16
N VAL A 162 9.86 3.92 20.48
CA VAL A 162 10.74 4.71 21.35
C VAL A 162 12.14 4.11 21.45
N ALA A 163 12.26 2.78 21.57
CA ALA A 163 13.54 2.12 21.71
C ALA A 163 14.50 2.35 20.52
N PRO A 164 14.11 2.10 19.25
CA PRO A 164 15.01 2.38 18.12
C PRO A 164 15.31 3.88 17.97
N SER A 165 14.36 4.75 18.33
CA SER A 165 14.58 6.21 18.29
C SER A 165 15.64 6.66 19.29
N ILE A 166 15.61 6.12 20.52
CA ILE A 166 16.61 6.42 21.55
C ILE A 166 17.97 5.82 21.15
N GLN A 167 18.01 4.60 20.64
CA GLN A 167 19.25 3.94 20.22
C GLN A 167 19.98 4.72 19.12
N ILE A 168 19.25 5.20 18.10
CA ILE A 168 19.82 6.02 17.03
C ILE A 168 20.31 7.37 17.55
N LEU A 169 19.66 7.93 18.58
CA LEU A 169 20.10 9.19 19.20
C LEU A 169 21.37 9.02 20.04
N LEU A 170 21.51 7.89 20.73
CA LEU A 170 22.66 7.57 21.58
C LEU A 170 23.90 7.15 20.76
N ALA A 171 23.68 6.48 19.63
CA ALA A 171 24.73 6.07 18.70
C ALA A 171 24.42 6.64 17.31
N PRO A 172 24.89 7.86 16.99
CA PRO A 172 24.69 8.44 15.66
C PRO A 172 25.48 7.64 14.62
N GLU A 173 24.82 6.68 13.97
CA GLU A 173 25.33 5.94 12.83
C GLU A 173 25.11 6.70 11.51
N MET A 174 25.56 6.11 10.39
CA MET A 174 25.33 6.63 9.05
C MET A 174 23.84 7.00 8.83
N PRO A 175 23.52 8.17 8.25
CA PRO A 175 22.14 8.67 8.18
C PRO A 175 21.22 7.78 7.33
N ILE A 176 21.76 7.16 6.28
CA ILE A 176 20.98 6.35 5.33
C ILE A 176 20.46 5.04 5.97
N PRO A 177 21.32 4.17 6.57
CA PRO A 177 20.85 3.00 7.32
C PRO A 177 19.87 3.34 8.45
N SER A 178 20.12 4.40 9.22
CA SER A 178 19.25 4.83 10.31
C SER A 178 17.86 5.22 9.81
N PHE A 179 17.78 5.93 8.68
CA PHE A 179 16.49 6.26 8.04
C PHE A 179 15.71 5.01 7.63
N ILE A 180 16.38 4.03 7.02
CA ILE A 180 15.76 2.77 6.59
C ILE A 180 15.26 1.97 7.82
N SER A 181 16.08 1.85 8.87
CA SER A 181 15.71 1.15 10.10
C SER A 181 14.51 1.79 10.80
N LEU A 182 14.40 3.12 10.80
CA LEU A 182 13.24 3.83 11.34
C LEU A 182 11.97 3.57 10.53
N ILE A 183 12.04 3.58 9.19
CA ILE A 183 10.91 3.22 8.34
C ILE A 183 10.42 1.80 8.67
N ILE A 184 11.36 0.86 8.79
CA ILE A 184 11.03 -0.53 9.13
C ILE A 184 10.38 -0.62 10.51
N SER A 185 10.90 0.12 11.50
CA SER A 185 10.34 0.19 12.85
C SER A 185 8.90 0.73 12.86
N ILE A 186 8.62 1.78 12.07
CA ILE A 186 7.27 2.35 11.93
C ILE A 186 6.31 1.35 11.28
N VAL A 187 6.72 0.71 10.19
CA VAL A 187 5.91 -0.33 9.52
C VAL A 187 5.59 -1.46 10.49
N PHE A 188 6.57 -1.87 11.28
CA PHE A 188 6.41 -2.92 12.27
C PHE A 188 5.47 -2.53 13.41
N PHE A 189 5.57 -1.29 13.90
CA PHE A 189 4.63 -0.73 14.85
C PHE A 189 3.19 -0.80 14.32
N LEU A 190 2.95 -0.36 13.07
CA LEU A 190 1.62 -0.41 12.46
C LEU A 190 1.09 -1.84 12.35
N LYS A 191 1.96 -2.79 11.97
CA LYS A 191 1.61 -4.22 11.91
C LYS A 191 1.24 -4.77 13.29
N MET A 192 2.06 -4.53 14.32
CA MET A 192 1.80 -5.02 15.67
C MET A 192 0.55 -4.41 16.29
N TRP A 193 0.30 -3.13 16.00
CA TRP A 193 -0.92 -2.44 16.42
C TRP A 193 -2.16 -3.08 15.78
N SER A 194 -2.13 -3.29 14.46
CA SER A 194 -3.23 -3.95 13.75
C SER A 194 -3.47 -5.37 14.25
N TYR A 195 -2.41 -6.14 14.48
CA TYR A 195 -2.47 -7.51 15.02
C TYR A 195 -3.22 -7.56 16.37
N SER A 196 -2.83 -6.71 17.33
CA SER A 196 -3.48 -6.68 18.65
C SER A 196 -4.94 -6.20 18.57
N GLN A 197 -5.27 -5.24 17.70
CA GLN A 197 -6.66 -4.80 17.55
C GLN A 197 -7.56 -5.87 16.93
N ALA A 198 -7.10 -6.50 15.84
CA ALA A 198 -7.84 -7.53 15.14
C ALA A 198 -8.06 -8.76 16.05
N ASN A 199 -7.04 -9.23 16.77
CA ASN A 199 -7.17 -10.34 17.70
C ASN A 199 -8.15 -10.06 18.85
N ARG A 200 -8.20 -8.82 19.37
CA ARG A 200 -9.23 -8.42 20.34
C ARG A 200 -10.64 -8.52 19.77
N TRP A 201 -10.83 -8.09 18.52
CA TRP A 201 -12.12 -8.18 17.85
C TRP A 201 -12.53 -9.64 17.66
N TYR A 202 -11.62 -10.49 17.20
CA TYR A 202 -11.86 -11.92 17.03
C TYR A 202 -12.14 -12.64 18.35
N SER A 203 -11.43 -12.30 19.42
CA SER A 203 -11.67 -12.81 20.78
C SER A 203 -13.06 -12.43 21.30
N ALA A 204 -13.49 -11.18 21.09
CA ALA A 204 -14.83 -10.72 21.45
C ALA A 204 -15.92 -11.44 20.65
N LYS A 205 -15.71 -11.65 19.35
CA LYS A 205 -16.61 -12.39 18.47
C LYS A 205 -16.73 -13.86 18.89
N SER A 206 -15.62 -14.50 19.22
CA SER A 206 -15.58 -15.89 19.72
C SER A 206 -16.35 -16.06 21.04
N ALA A 207 -16.21 -15.09 21.96
CA ALA A 207 -16.98 -15.07 23.21
C ALA A 207 -18.49 -14.89 22.98
N ALA A 208 -18.88 -14.05 22.02
CA ALA A 208 -20.28 -13.85 21.63
C ALA A 208 -20.87 -15.13 21.01
N MET A 209 -20.16 -15.77 20.07
CA MET A 209 -20.59 -17.02 19.45
C MET A 209 -20.71 -18.16 20.45
N THR A 210 -19.77 -18.29 21.40
CA THR A 210 -19.86 -19.30 22.47
C THR A 210 -21.13 -19.11 23.29
N THR A 211 -21.46 -17.86 23.63
CA THR A 211 -22.67 -17.52 24.39
C THR A 211 -23.94 -17.83 23.58
N GLU A 212 -23.95 -17.55 22.28
CA GLU A 212 -25.06 -17.89 21.40
C GLU A 212 -25.23 -19.40 21.21
N ASN A 213 -24.14 -20.14 21.01
CA ASN A 213 -24.16 -21.59 20.90
C ASN A 213 -24.67 -22.25 22.18
N VAL A 214 -24.35 -21.73 23.36
CA VAL A 214 -24.92 -22.21 24.64
C VAL A 214 -26.43 -21.94 24.71
N LYS A 215 -26.89 -20.74 24.30
CA LYS A 215 -28.32 -20.39 24.22
C LYS A 215 -29.06 -21.26 23.20
N GLN A 216 -28.47 -21.49 22.03
CA GLN A 216 -29.01 -22.33 20.98
C GLN A 216 -29.02 -23.80 21.40
N ASN A 217 -27.98 -24.33 22.05
CA ASN A 217 -27.96 -25.69 22.57
C ASN A 217 -29.00 -25.91 23.67
N LYS A 218 -29.25 -24.91 24.53
CA LYS A 218 -30.36 -24.97 25.49
C LYS A 218 -31.73 -25.03 24.79
N LYS A 219 -31.88 -24.37 23.63
CA LYS A 219 -33.08 -24.46 22.77
C LYS A 219 -33.14 -25.76 21.95
N ARG A 220 -32.01 -26.26 21.43
CA ARG A 220 -31.86 -27.48 20.62
C ARG A 220 -31.96 -28.76 21.45
N LYS A 221 -31.66 -28.75 22.76
CA LYS A 221 -31.99 -29.87 23.67
C LYS A 221 -33.49 -30.23 23.71
N ARG A 222 -34.37 -29.43 23.09
CA ARG A 222 -35.80 -29.73 22.89
C ARG A 222 -36.15 -30.30 21.51
N ARG A 223 -35.21 -30.41 20.57
CA ARG A 223 -35.43 -30.94 19.22
C ARG A 223 -34.23 -31.78 18.78
N MET A 224 -34.46 -33.07 18.58
CA MET A 224 -33.50 -34.08 18.12
C MET A 224 -32.72 -33.61 16.89
N SER A 225 -31.43 -33.90 16.87
CA SER A 225 -30.40 -33.31 16.00
C SER A 225 -30.17 -34.04 14.68
N MET A 226 -29.73 -33.28 13.67
CA MET A 226 -28.98 -33.74 12.49
C MET A 226 -27.64 -32.99 12.42
N PRO A 227 -26.52 -33.62 12.04
CA PRO A 227 -25.22 -32.97 11.87
C PRO A 227 -24.99 -32.53 10.42
N SER A 228 -24.32 -31.39 10.21
CA SER A 228 -23.75 -30.95 8.92
C SER A 228 -22.27 -30.60 9.14
N THR A 229 -21.32 -31.42 8.69
CA THR A 229 -20.62 -31.47 7.38
C THR A 229 -19.38 -30.56 7.32
N THR A 230 -18.20 -31.17 7.55
CA THR A 230 -16.79 -30.93 7.11
C THR A 230 -16.25 -29.55 6.71
N ALA A 231 -17.03 -28.62 6.16
CA ALA A 231 -16.58 -27.27 5.80
C ALA A 231 -16.59 -26.32 7.02
N ASP A 232 -17.60 -26.46 7.89
CA ASP A 232 -17.66 -25.74 9.17
C ASP A 232 -16.50 -26.14 10.09
N ASP A 233 -16.04 -27.39 10.03
CA ASP A 233 -14.98 -27.92 10.91
C ASP A 233 -13.63 -27.23 10.67
N LYS A 234 -13.30 -26.94 9.40
CA LYS A 234 -12.10 -26.18 9.04
C LYS A 234 -12.18 -24.73 9.52
N GLN A 235 -13.35 -24.09 9.43
CA GLN A 235 -13.54 -22.73 9.92
C GLN A 235 -13.47 -22.65 11.45
N VAL A 236 -13.91 -23.70 12.15
CA VAL A 236 -13.83 -23.83 13.61
C VAL A 236 -12.39 -24.09 14.06
N GLU A 237 -11.63 -24.92 13.35
CA GLU A 237 -10.21 -25.17 13.64
C GLU A 237 -9.34 -23.92 13.41
N MET A 238 -9.72 -23.05 12.46
CA MET A 238 -9.04 -21.79 12.16
C MET A 238 -9.54 -20.59 13.00
N MET A 239 -10.54 -20.80 13.84
CA MET A 239 -11.09 -19.75 14.69
C MET A 239 -10.15 -19.45 15.88
N TYR A 240 -10.16 -18.20 16.35
CA TYR A 240 -9.48 -17.81 17.58
C TYR A 240 -9.93 -18.73 18.73
N PRO A 241 -9.01 -19.39 19.46
CA PRO A 241 -7.58 -19.09 19.63
C PRO A 241 -6.58 -19.96 18.84
N ASN A 242 -7.04 -20.92 18.04
CA ASN A 242 -6.17 -21.95 17.43
C ASN A 242 -5.24 -21.41 16.34
N ASN A 243 -5.49 -20.20 15.84
CA ASN A 243 -4.71 -19.54 14.80
C ASN A 243 -3.42 -18.83 15.31
N LEU A 244 -3.16 -18.82 16.62
CA LEU A 244 -2.03 -18.14 17.29
C LEU A 244 -0.68 -18.89 17.13
N THR A 245 -0.26 -19.14 15.89
CA THR A 245 1.01 -19.78 15.56
C THR A 245 2.10 -18.75 15.22
N THR A 246 3.36 -19.08 15.49
CA THR A 246 4.52 -18.26 15.10
C THR A 246 4.62 -18.14 13.59
N ALA A 247 4.29 -19.21 12.86
CA ALA A 247 4.30 -19.24 11.40
C ALA A 247 3.31 -18.21 10.80
N ASN A 248 2.09 -18.12 11.33
CA ASN A 248 1.10 -17.14 10.88
C ASN A 248 1.55 -15.70 11.18
N LEU A 249 2.18 -15.47 12.33
CA LEU A 249 2.72 -14.16 12.68
C LEU A 249 3.83 -13.73 11.72
N TYR A 250 4.81 -14.60 11.47
CA TYR A 250 5.91 -14.29 10.56
C TYR A 250 5.44 -14.13 9.11
N TYR A 251 4.45 -14.91 8.69
CA TYR A 251 3.79 -14.70 7.40
C TYR A 251 3.19 -13.29 7.32
N PHE A 252 2.48 -12.82 8.36
CA PHE A 252 1.94 -11.47 8.40
C PHE A 252 3.01 -10.38 8.42
N ILE A 253 4.12 -10.58 9.14
CA ILE A 253 5.23 -9.62 9.18
C ILE A 253 5.82 -9.41 7.78
N LEU A 254 5.99 -10.50 7.02
CA LEU A 254 6.55 -10.47 5.67
C LEU A 254 5.54 -10.07 4.58
N ALA A 255 4.24 -10.22 4.83
CA ALA A 255 3.20 -9.84 3.87
C ALA A 255 3.21 -8.33 3.59
N PRO A 256 2.98 -7.89 2.33
CA PRO A 256 2.94 -6.49 1.94
C PRO A 256 1.61 -5.81 2.32
N THR A 257 1.16 -6.01 3.57
CA THR A 257 -0.09 -5.48 4.11
C THR A 257 0.13 -4.96 5.54
N LEU A 258 -0.59 -3.91 5.92
CA LEU A 258 -0.55 -3.36 7.30
C LEU A 258 -1.71 -3.88 8.15
N CYS A 259 -2.78 -4.35 7.52
CA CYS A 259 -3.97 -4.86 8.19
C CYS A 259 -3.85 -6.37 8.43
N TYR A 260 -3.93 -6.79 9.69
CA TYR A 260 -3.95 -8.20 10.06
C TYR A 260 -5.31 -8.84 9.75
N GLU A 261 -5.26 -10.00 9.11
CA GLU A 261 -6.40 -10.89 8.87
C GLU A 261 -6.01 -12.32 9.24
N MET A 262 -6.98 -13.14 9.67
CA MET A 262 -6.73 -14.54 10.04
C MET A 262 -6.23 -15.37 8.85
N GLU A 263 -6.81 -15.13 7.67
CA GLU A 263 -6.48 -15.83 6.45
C GLU A 263 -6.37 -14.82 5.31
N TYR A 264 -5.22 -14.82 4.63
CA TYR A 264 -5.00 -13.99 3.46
C TYR A 264 -5.36 -14.74 2.18
N PRO A 265 -5.94 -14.08 1.17
CA PRO A 265 -6.17 -14.70 -0.13
C PRO A 265 -4.83 -15.13 -0.74
N ARG A 266 -4.70 -16.42 -1.03
CA ARG A 266 -3.48 -17.01 -1.60
C ARG A 266 -3.64 -17.21 -3.11
N THR A 267 -2.56 -16.95 -3.84
CA THR A 267 -2.47 -17.32 -5.25
C THR A 267 -2.12 -18.81 -5.36
N GLU A 268 -2.69 -19.50 -6.35
CA GLU A 268 -2.47 -20.95 -6.53
C GLU A 268 -1.02 -21.28 -6.94
N LYS A 269 -0.37 -20.38 -7.68
CA LYS A 269 0.99 -20.59 -8.23
C LYS A 269 1.78 -19.28 -8.25
N VAL A 270 3.07 -19.38 -7.91
CA VAL A 270 4.03 -18.29 -8.06
C VAL A 270 4.40 -18.14 -9.54
N ARG A 271 4.35 -16.92 -10.07
CA ARG A 271 4.71 -16.60 -11.47
C ARG A 271 6.14 -16.03 -11.53
N PRO A 272 7.19 -16.85 -11.71
CA PRO A 272 8.58 -16.40 -11.56
C PRO A 272 8.97 -15.32 -12.56
N TYR A 273 8.51 -15.42 -13.81
CA TYR A 273 8.77 -14.38 -14.83
C TYR A 273 8.27 -13.00 -14.40
N PHE A 274 7.07 -12.94 -13.81
CA PHE A 274 6.52 -11.70 -13.29
C PHE A 274 7.35 -11.14 -12.13
N LEU A 275 7.82 -12.01 -11.24
CA LEU A 275 8.68 -11.63 -10.11
C LEU A 275 10.03 -11.10 -10.58
N PHE A 276 10.74 -11.82 -11.47
CA PHE A 276 12.03 -11.39 -12.00
C PHE A 276 11.92 -10.10 -12.78
N LYS A 277 10.86 -9.93 -13.58
CA LYS A 277 10.59 -8.67 -14.28
C LYS A 277 10.44 -7.50 -13.30
N ARG A 278 9.64 -7.68 -12.24
CA ARG A 278 9.46 -6.63 -11.22
C ARG A 278 10.75 -6.33 -10.46
N LEU A 279 11.52 -7.37 -10.12
CA LEU A 279 12.81 -7.22 -9.44
C LEU A 279 13.80 -6.42 -10.31
N PHE A 280 13.91 -6.75 -11.60
CA PHE A 280 14.75 -6.01 -12.53
C PHE A 280 14.30 -4.55 -12.67
N GLU A 281 12.99 -4.30 -12.82
CA GLU A 281 12.43 -2.94 -12.86
C GLU A 281 12.79 -2.14 -11.59
N THR A 282 12.67 -2.74 -10.40
CA THR A 282 13.03 -2.06 -9.14
C THR A 282 14.53 -1.79 -9.02
N LEU A 283 15.38 -2.75 -9.38
CA LEU A 283 16.84 -2.57 -9.35
C LEU A 283 17.31 -1.50 -10.35
N PHE A 284 16.76 -1.50 -11.56
CA PHE A 284 17.04 -0.49 -12.58
C PHE A 284 16.62 0.91 -12.12
N LEU A 285 15.41 1.06 -11.56
CA LEU A 285 14.93 2.34 -11.05
C LEU A 285 15.73 2.82 -9.83
N PHE A 286 16.11 1.92 -8.92
CA PHE A 286 16.95 2.26 -7.77
C PHE A 286 18.34 2.76 -8.21
N TRP A 287 18.97 2.06 -9.14
CA TRP A 287 20.23 2.50 -9.73
C TRP A 287 20.09 3.85 -10.45
N LEU A 288 19.01 4.04 -11.21
CA LEU A 288 18.73 5.28 -11.94
C LEU A 288 18.58 6.46 -10.98
N MET A 289 17.89 6.26 -9.85
CA MET A 289 17.77 7.26 -8.79
C MET A 289 19.14 7.66 -8.23
N ILE A 290 20.04 6.69 -7.98
CA ILE A 290 21.41 6.99 -7.53
C ILE A 290 22.18 7.78 -8.59
N ALA A 291 22.09 7.37 -9.87
CA ALA A 291 22.75 8.05 -10.97
C ALA A 291 22.26 9.50 -11.12
N LEU A 292 20.95 9.74 -11.01
CA LEU A 292 20.38 11.09 -11.04
C LEU A 292 20.89 11.95 -9.87
N ILE A 293 20.96 11.39 -8.66
CA ILE A 293 21.51 12.11 -7.49
C ILE A 293 22.97 12.50 -7.74
N GLN A 294 23.79 11.58 -8.25
CA GLN A 294 25.21 11.84 -8.49
C GLN A 294 25.45 12.84 -9.63
N GLN A 295 24.68 12.76 -10.71
CA GLN A 295 24.91 13.58 -11.90
C GLN A 295 24.24 14.95 -11.85
N TRP A 296 23.07 15.03 -11.22
CA TRP A 296 22.27 16.25 -11.24
C TRP A 296 22.26 16.93 -9.88
N LEU A 297 22.16 16.20 -8.76
CA LEU A 297 22.06 16.83 -7.45
C LEU A 297 23.43 17.25 -6.90
N MET A 298 24.39 16.34 -6.86
CA MET A 298 25.73 16.57 -6.29
C MET A 298 26.45 17.80 -6.86
N PRO A 299 26.58 17.99 -8.20
CA PRO A 299 27.31 19.14 -8.74
C PRO A 299 26.63 20.49 -8.49
N HIS A 300 25.33 20.52 -8.18
CA HIS A 300 24.64 21.78 -7.82
C HIS A 300 24.70 22.08 -6.32
N LEU A 301 24.97 21.07 -5.48
CA LEU A 301 25.16 21.26 -4.04
C LEU A 301 26.60 21.66 -3.69
N ASP A 302 27.56 21.28 -4.53
CA ASP A 302 28.99 21.59 -4.36
C ASP A 302 29.41 22.94 -4.98
N GLN A 303 28.46 23.74 -5.49
CA GLN A 303 28.63 25.13 -5.95
C GLN A 303 28.16 26.12 -4.88
#